data_AF-X1LE87-F1
#
_entry.id   AF-X1LE87-F1
#
_cell.length_a   1.000
_cell.length_b   1.000
_cell.length_c   1.000
_cell.angle_alpha   90.00
_cell.angle_beta   90.00
_cell.angle_gamma   90.00
#
_symmetry.space_group_name_H-M   'P 1'
#
loop_
_entity.id
_entity.type
_entity.pdbx_description
1 polymer ?
#
loop_
_entity_poly.entity_id
_entity_poly.type
_entity_poly.pdbx_seq_one_letter_code
_entity_poly.pdbx_strand_id
1 'polypeptide(L)'
;GENALALVLKESEVVIPMESMVNMEAERRRLQKEIEQSQAEVAQLEARLKDEAFLTKAPAAIVDKERSKLAVKQDKLERLKQQIKF
;
A
#
# COMPACT_ATOMS: atom_id res chain seq x y z
N GLY A 1 17.95 15.57 -22.61
CA GLY A 1 17.39 16.93 -22.63
C GLY A 1 16.32 16.95 -21.58
N GLU A 2 16.59 17.59 -20.46
CA GLU A 2 15.75 17.55 -19.28
C GLU A 2 14.48 18.37 -19.55
N ASN A 3 13.32 17.72 -19.51
CA ASN A 3 12.04 18.42 -19.61
C ASN A 3 11.79 19.14 -18.26
N ALA A 4 11.43 20.41 -18.31
CA ALA A 4 11.00 21.19 -17.15
C ALA A 4 9.73 21.94 -17.51
N LEU A 5 8.84 22.14 -16.53
CA LEU A 5 7.64 22.94 -16.68
C LEU A 5 7.89 24.27 -15.97
N ALA A 6 7.89 25.37 -16.74
CA ALA A 6 8.16 26.71 -16.25
C ALA A 6 6.86 27.52 -16.18
N LEU A 7 6.55 28.05 -15.00
CA LEU A 7 5.46 29.01 -14.82
C LEU A 7 6.08 30.39 -14.55
N VAL A 8 5.83 31.35 -15.44
CA VAL A 8 6.36 32.71 -15.33
C VAL A 8 5.28 33.62 -14.73
N LEU A 9 5.52 34.09 -13.51
CA LEU A 9 4.77 35.18 -12.89
C LEU A 9 5.52 36.49 -13.15
N LYS A 10 4.81 37.62 -13.16
CA LYS A 10 5.32 38.94 -13.62
C LYS A 10 6.68 39.37 -13.06
N GLU A 11 7.13 38.82 -11.93
CA GLU A 11 8.42 39.11 -11.28
C GLU A 11 9.15 37.86 -10.75
N SER A 12 8.71 36.64 -11.10
CA SER A 12 9.35 35.41 -10.60
C SER A 12 9.10 34.20 -11.51
N GLU A 13 10.12 33.35 -11.67
CA GLU A 13 10.05 32.08 -12.38
C GLU A 13 10.02 30.91 -11.36
N VAL A 14 9.08 29.98 -11.54
CA VAL A 14 9.05 28.71 -10.81
C VAL A 14 9.45 27.59 -11.76
N VAL A 15 10.57 26.92 -11.45
CA VAL A 15 11.07 25.76 -12.19
C VAL A 15 10.81 24.51 -11.37
N ILE A 16 10.01 23.58 -11.92
CA ILE A 16 9.80 22.25 -11.34
C ILE A 16 10.55 21.23 -12.19
N PRO A 17 11.56 20.53 -11.63
CA PRO A 17 12.24 19.45 -12.34
C PRO A 17 11.26 18.30 -12.62
N MET A 18 11.05 17.93 -13.89
CA MET A 18 10.13 16.83 -14.22
C MET A 18 10.68 15.48 -13.73
N GLU A 19 11.99 15.32 -13.60
CA GLU A 19 12.62 14.09 -13.08
C GLU A 19 12.14 13.76 -11.66
N SER A 20 11.96 14.79 -10.82
CA SER A 20 11.40 14.63 -9.48
C SER A 20 9.93 14.19 -9.54
N MET A 21 9.14 14.69 -10.50
CA MET A 21 7.75 14.29 -10.68
C MET A 21 7.60 12.86 -11.22
N VAL A 22 8.43 12.46 -12.19
CA VAL A 22 8.44 11.10 -12.74
C VAL A 22 8.80 10.07 -11.65
N ASN A 23 9.75 10.40 -10.78
CA ASN A 23 10.10 9.55 -9.64
C ASN A 23 8.91 9.38 -8.67
N MET A 24 8.17 10.46 -8.38
CA MET A 24 6.97 10.40 -7.55
C MET A 24 5.85 9.54 -8.17
N GLU A 25 5.64 9.61 -9.49
CA GLU A 25 4.65 8.74 -10.15
C GLU A 25 5.06 7.27 -10.11
N ALA A 26 6.35 6.97 -10.34
CA ALA A 26 6.88 5.62 -10.27
C ALA A 26 6.73 5.05 -8.85
N GLU A 27 7.05 5.83 -7.83
CA GLU A 27 6.91 5.44 -6.43
C GLU A 27 5.44 5.25 -6.04
N ARG A 28 4.54 6.14 -6.49
CA ARG A 28 3.09 5.98 -6.30
C ARG A 28 2.59 4.67 -6.89
N ARG A 29 3.00 4.33 -8.12
CA ARG A 29 2.64 3.06 -8.77
C ARG A 29 3.19 1.85 -8.01
N ARG A 30 4.43 1.93 -7.51
CA ARG A 30 5.04 0.87 -6.67
C ARG A 30 4.24 0.64 -5.40
N LEU A 31 3.93 1.71 -4.67
CA LEU A 31 3.13 1.67 -3.44
C LEU A 31 1.72 1.14 -3.70
N GLN A 32 1.07 1.57 -4.78
CA GLN A 32 -0.27 1.10 -5.16
C GLN A 32 -0.29 -0.41 -5.39
N LYS A 33 0.70 -0.94 -6.12
CA LYS A 33 0.85 -2.37 -6.35
C LYS A 33 1.10 -3.15 -5.05
N GLU A 34 1.91 -2.60 -4.14
CA GLU A 34 2.17 -3.22 -2.84
C GLU A 34 0.91 -3.23 -1.95
N ILE A 35 0.12 -2.16 -1.98
CA ILE A 35 -1.18 -2.06 -1.30
C ILE A 35 -2.14 -3.12 -1.84
N GLU A 36 -2.27 -3.26 -3.16
CA GLU A 36 -3.15 -4.24 -3.79
C GLU A 36 -2.79 -5.67 -3.38
N GLN A 37 -1.51 -6.01 -3.42
CA GLN A 37 -1.01 -7.32 -2.98
C GLN A 37 -1.30 -7.56 -1.50
N SER A 38 -0.96 -6.60 -0.64
CA SER A 38 -1.20 -6.73 0.80
C SER A 38 -2.69 -6.81 1.14
N GLN A 39 -3.55 -6.13 0.38
CA GLN A 39 -5.00 -6.17 0.56
C GLN A 39 -5.59 -7.51 0.12
N ALA A 40 -5.07 -8.12 -0.95
CA ALA A 40 -5.45 -9.47 -1.35
C ALA A 40 -5.06 -10.52 -0.28
N GLU A 41 -3.88 -10.42 0.31
CA GLU A 41 -3.46 -11.30 1.40
C GLU A 41 -4.35 -11.17 2.65
N VAL A 42 -4.68 -9.93 3.05
CA VAL A 42 -5.62 -9.66 4.15
C VAL A 42 -6.97 -10.28 3.87
N ALA A 43 -7.53 -10.07 2.67
CA ALA A 43 -8.83 -10.62 2.29
C ALA A 43 -8.86 -12.16 2.34
N GLN A 44 -7.78 -12.82 1.91
CA GLN A 44 -7.67 -14.29 2.00
C GLN A 44 -7.63 -14.78 3.45
N LEU A 45 -6.88 -14.11 4.33
CA LEU A 45 -6.82 -14.45 5.75
C LEU A 45 -8.16 -14.20 6.44
N GLU A 46 -8.83 -13.09 6.14
CA GLU A 46 -10.16 -12.79 6.66
C GLU A 46 -11.21 -13.82 6.19
N ALA A 47 -11.17 -14.22 4.92
CA ALA A 47 -12.06 -15.25 4.40
C ALA A 47 -11.84 -16.58 5.14
N ARG A 48 -10.58 -16.99 5.31
CA ARG A 48 -10.23 -18.20 6.06
C ARG A 48 -10.69 -18.15 7.51
N LEU A 49 -10.53 -17.00 8.17
CA LEU A 49 -10.93 -16.78 9.57
C LEU A 49 -12.44 -16.56 9.76
N LYS A 50 -13.22 -16.46 8.67
CA LYS A 50 -14.69 -16.48 8.67
C LYS A 50 -15.27 -17.85 8.30
N ASP A 51 -14.45 -18.75 7.77
CA ASP A 51 -14.88 -20.11 7.41
C ASP A 51 -15.09 -20.97 8.66
N GLU A 52 -16.36 -21.26 8.97
CA GLU A 52 -16.77 -22.09 10.11
C GLU A 52 -16.16 -23.49 10.08
N ALA A 53 -15.98 -24.09 8.89
CA ALA A 53 -15.37 -25.40 8.76
C ALA A 53 -13.89 -25.36 9.14
N PHE A 54 -13.18 -24.27 8.80
CA PHE A 54 -11.82 -24.05 9.26
C PHE A 54 -11.76 -23.83 10.77
N LEU A 55 -12.61 -22.94 11.31
CA LEU A 55 -12.60 -22.59 12.74
C LEU A 55 -12.94 -23.78 13.65
N THR A 56 -13.80 -24.70 13.20
CA THR A 56 -14.20 -25.87 13.99
C THR A 56 -13.21 -27.03 13.90
N LYS A 57 -12.49 -27.17 12.77
CA LYS A 57 -11.58 -28.31 12.53
C LYS A 57 -10.12 -28.01 12.81
N ALA A 58 -9.71 -26.75 12.73
CA ALA A 58 -8.32 -26.37 12.94
C ALA A 58 -7.97 -26.34 14.44
N PRO A 59 -6.78 -26.81 14.85
CA PRO A 59 -6.30 -26.63 16.21
C PRO A 59 -6.23 -25.14 16.60
N ALA A 60 -6.52 -24.82 17.87
CA ALA A 60 -6.52 -23.44 18.36
C ALA A 60 -5.23 -22.69 18.02
N ALA A 61 -4.07 -23.33 18.20
CA ALA A 61 -2.77 -22.74 17.88
C ALA A 61 -2.62 -22.34 16.39
N ILE A 62 -3.29 -23.04 15.47
CA ILE A 62 -3.30 -22.69 14.04
C ILE A 62 -4.21 -21.47 13.81
N VAL A 63 -5.40 -21.45 14.43
CA VAL A 63 -6.31 -20.31 14.35
C VAL A 63 -5.66 -19.04 14.92
N ASP A 64 -5.00 -19.13 16.07
CA ASP A 64 -4.30 -18.01 16.71
C ASP A 64 -3.13 -17.50 15.87
N LYS A 65 -2.39 -18.41 15.22
CA LYS A 65 -1.34 -18.05 14.28
C LYS A 65 -1.89 -17.30 13.07
N GLU A 66 -3.01 -17.75 12.50
CA GLU A 66 -3.66 -17.06 11.38
C GLU A 66 -4.20 -15.68 11.80
N ARG A 67 -4.78 -15.55 13.00
CA ARG A 67 -5.22 -14.25 13.55
C ARG A 67 -4.04 -13.30 13.76
N SER A 68 -2.93 -13.80 14.30
CA SER A 68 -1.72 -13.01 14.49
C SER A 68 -1.14 -12.55 13.15
N LYS A 69 -1.14 -13.45 12.15
CA LYS A 69 -0.72 -13.13 10.78
C LYS A 69 -1.62 -12.07 10.16
N LEU A 70 -2.94 -12.16 10.34
CA LEU A 70 -3.89 -11.15 9.87
C LEU A 70 -3.58 -9.78 10.48
N ALA A 71 -3.37 -9.69 11.80
CA ALA A 71 -3.08 -8.43 12.47
C ALA A 71 -1.80 -7.76 11.93
N VAL A 72 -0.73 -8.53 11.74
CA VAL A 72 0.53 -8.01 11.16
C VAL A 72 0.32 -7.51 9.73
N LYS A 73 -0.48 -8.21 8.93
CA LYS A 73 -0.76 -7.82 7.53
C LYS A 73 -1.66 -6.59 7.45
N GLN A 74 -2.63 -6.44 8.37
CA GLN A 74 -3.46 -5.25 8.48
C GLN A 74 -2.64 -4.02 8.88
N ASP A 75 -1.75 -4.12 9.87
CA ASP A 75 -0.83 -3.03 10.25
C ASP A 75 0.06 -2.62 9.07
N LYS A 76 0.66 -3.58 8.35
CA LYS A 76 1.44 -3.28 7.15
C LYS A 76 0.61 -2.54 6.10
N LEU A 77 -0.60 -3.02 5.81
CA LEU A 77 -1.49 -2.41 4.82
C LEU A 77 -1.86 -0.97 5.21
N GLU A 78 -2.11 -0.72 6.49
CA GLU A 78 -2.39 0.62 6.99
C GLU A 78 -1.20 1.57 6.78
N ARG A 79 0.02 1.14 7.13
CA ARG A 79 1.24 1.93 6.92
C ARG A 79 1.45 2.27 5.44
N LEU A 80 1.26 1.30 4.54
CA LEU A 80 1.35 1.53 3.10
C LEU A 80 0.29 2.54 2.60
N LYS A 81 -0.95 2.43 3.09
CA LYS A 81 -2.03 3.37 2.78
C LYS A 81 -1.79 4.78 3.32
N GLN A 82 -1.04 4.92 4.41
CA GLN A 82 -0.62 6.23 4.90
C GLN A 82 0.45 6.83 4.01
N GLN A 83 1.42 6.03 3.53
CA GLN A 83 2.50 6.50 2.66
C GLN A 83 2.01 7.07 1.32
N ILE A 84 0.96 6.51 0.72
CA ILE A 84 0.45 6.98 -0.58
C ILE A 84 -0.42 8.26 -0.52
N LYS A 85 -0.84 8.66 0.68
CA LYS A 85 -1.64 9.89 0.90
C LYS A 85 -0.80 11.17 0.94
N PHE A 86 0.52 11.02 1.07
CA PHE A 86 1.48 12.11 0.90
C PHE A 86 1.84 12.28 -0.59
#